data_AF-A0A965PJR2-F1
#
_entry.id   AF-A0A965PJR2-F1
#
_cell.length_a   1.000
_cell.length_b   1.000
_cell.length_c   1.000
_cell.angle_alpha   90.00
_cell.angle_beta   90.00
_cell.angle_gamma   90.00
#
_symmetry.space_group_name_H-M   'P 1'
#
loop_
_entity.id
_entity.type
_entity.pdbx_description
1 polymer ?
#
loop_
_entity_poly.entity_id
_entity_poly.type
_entity_poly.pdbx_seq_one_letter_code
_entity_poly.pdbx_strand_id
1 'polypeptide(L)'
;MADAQYHSLKSFVARKSDMRLAVHGRFRDQLVNIIVEEWPIGCRPEQLEEVLRAKVCRRIREKYGSVVAMFLISILVNALVRIVIDWWFAREAHRVLMVGWAQNAAQNPNL
;
A
#
# COMPACT_ATOMS: atom_id res chain seq x y z
N MET A 1 -0.04 -10.29 16.77
CA MET A 1 0.30 -11.18 15.64
C MET A 1 -0.09 -10.59 14.27
N ALA A 2 -0.12 -9.26 14.10
CA ALA A 2 -0.42 -8.60 12.81
C ALA A 2 0.84 -8.13 12.05
N ASP A 3 2.01 -8.11 12.71
CA ASP A 3 3.27 -7.59 12.15
C ASP A 3 3.92 -8.50 11.09
N ALA A 4 3.59 -9.80 11.07
CA ALA A 4 4.17 -10.75 10.10
C ALA A 4 3.54 -10.65 8.71
N GLN A 5 2.37 -10.02 8.59
CA GLN A 5 1.65 -9.93 7.32
C GLN A 5 2.38 -8.95 6.38
N TYR A 6 2.63 -9.41 5.16
CA TYR A 6 3.31 -8.65 4.10
C TYR A 6 4.79 -8.31 4.40
N HIS A 7 5.48 -9.10 5.25
CA HIS A 7 6.86 -8.83 5.67
C HIS A 7 7.84 -8.59 4.50
N SER A 8 7.76 -9.35 3.41
CA SER A 8 8.61 -9.17 2.22
C SER A 8 8.36 -7.83 1.52
N LEU A 9 7.11 -7.37 1.46
CA LEU A 9 6.78 -6.07 0.91
C LEU A 9 7.19 -4.93 1.85
N LYS A 10 6.85 -5.03 3.14
CA LYS A 10 7.22 -4.02 4.16
C LYS A 10 8.72 -3.84 4.26
N SER A 11 9.49 -4.92 4.22
CA SER A 11 10.97 -4.87 4.23
C SER A 11 11.53 -4.25 2.96
N PHE A 12 10.95 -4.53 1.79
CA PHE A 12 11.34 -3.88 0.54
C PHE A 12 11.04 -2.38 0.56
N VAL A 13 9.83 -2.01 0.98
CA VAL A 13 9.42 -0.61 1.13
C VAL A 13 10.34 0.11 2.10
N ALA A 14 10.64 -0.50 3.26
CA ALA A 14 11.56 0.07 4.25
C ALA A 14 12.96 0.37 3.69
N ARG A 15 13.48 -0.49 2.82
CA ARG A 15 14.79 -0.31 2.18
C ARG A 15 14.78 0.75 1.08
N LYS A 16 13.65 0.89 0.37
CA LYS A 16 13.51 1.79 -0.78
C LYS A 16 12.95 3.17 -0.40
N SER A 17 12.34 3.29 0.78
CA SER A 17 11.81 4.53 1.31
C SER A 17 12.92 5.39 1.93
N ASP A 18 13.05 6.64 1.48
CA ASP A 18 14.03 7.59 2.02
C ASP A 18 13.92 7.78 3.54
N MET A 19 14.97 8.35 4.14
CA MET A 19 15.15 8.57 5.58
C MET A 19 13.93 9.19 6.29
N ARG A 20 13.12 10.00 5.61
CA ARG A 20 11.89 10.62 6.15
C ARG A 20 10.75 9.62 6.43
N LEU A 21 10.65 8.56 5.62
CA LEU A 21 9.68 7.47 5.79
C LEU A 21 10.16 6.41 6.80
N ALA A 22 11.47 6.32 7.04
CA ALA A 22 12.05 5.43 8.04
C ALA A 22 11.71 5.87 9.48
N VAL A 23 11.55 7.18 9.72
CA VAL A 23 11.27 7.75 11.06
C VAL A 23 9.90 7.34 11.60
N HIS A 24 8.93 6.98 10.75
CA HIS A 24 7.59 6.52 11.18
C HIS A 24 7.25 5.15 10.59
N GLY A 25 8.06 4.14 10.91
CA GLY A 25 7.90 2.76 10.43
C GLY A 25 6.49 2.18 10.62
N ARG A 26 5.87 2.39 11.80
CA ARG A 26 4.50 1.92 12.08
C ARG A 26 3.46 2.56 11.16
N PHE A 27 3.60 3.85 10.87
CA PHE A 27 2.68 4.56 9.98
C PHE A 27 2.86 4.12 8.53
N ARG A 28 4.11 3.97 8.08
CA ARG A 28 4.44 3.41 6.77
C ARG A 28 3.82 2.01 6.60
N ASP A 29 3.99 1.14 7.59
CA ASP A 29 3.50 -0.24 7.50
C ASP A 29 1.97 -0.30 7.50
N GLN A 30 1.30 0.62 8.21
CA GLN A 30 -0.16 0.80 8.11
C GLN A 30 -0.59 1.25 6.71
N LEU A 31 0.12 2.19 6.09
CA LEU A 31 -0.18 2.61 4.72
C LEU A 31 0.05 1.48 3.71
N VAL A 32 1.10 0.66 3.90
CA VAL A 32 1.34 -0.53 3.08
C VAL A 32 0.19 -1.53 3.22
N ASN A 33 -0.30 -1.78 4.44
CA ASN A 33 -1.47 -2.64 4.64
C ASN A 33 -2.69 -2.12 3.86
N ILE A 34 -3.00 -0.82 3.99
CA ILE A 34 -4.11 -0.19 3.25
C ILE A 34 -3.93 -0.34 1.73
N ILE A 35 -2.70 -0.17 1.22
CA ILE A 35 -2.40 -0.33 -0.20
C ILE A 35 -2.68 -1.77 -0.67
N VAL A 36 -2.31 -2.77 0.13
CA VAL A 36 -2.55 -4.19 -0.20
C VAL A 36 -4.04 -4.53 -0.11
N GLU A 37 -4.75 -4.02 0.90
CA GLU A 37 -6.20 -4.19 1.06
C GLU A 37 -6.98 -3.59 -0.12
N GLU A 38 -6.57 -2.41 -0.59
CA GLU A 38 -7.24 -1.70 -1.69
C GLU A 38 -6.73 -2.12 -3.09
N TRP A 39 -5.84 -3.11 -3.16
CA TRP A 39 -5.19 -3.50 -4.40
C TRP A 39 -6.21 -3.95 -5.46
N PRO A 40 -6.30 -3.28 -6.63
CA PRO A 40 -7.27 -3.64 -7.65
C PRO A 40 -6.85 -4.92 -8.38
N ILE A 41 -7.75 -5.91 -8.40
CA ILE A 41 -7.56 -7.18 -9.11
C ILE A 41 -8.14 -7.03 -10.53
N GLY A 42 -7.37 -7.40 -11.56
CA GLY A 42 -7.82 -7.39 -12.96
C GLY A 42 -7.75 -6.02 -13.65
N CYS A 43 -7.14 -5.01 -13.04
CA CYS A 43 -6.90 -3.72 -13.68
C CYS A 43 -5.75 -3.79 -14.69
N ARG A 44 -5.80 -2.98 -15.75
CA ARG A 44 -4.67 -2.84 -16.68
C ARG A 44 -3.49 -2.16 -15.98
N PRO A 45 -2.24 -2.56 -16.26
CA PRO A 45 -1.02 -1.92 -15.75
C PRO A 45 -1.02 -0.40 -15.81
N GLU A 46 -1.48 0.20 -16.92
CA GLU A 46 -1.47 1.65 -17.11
C GLU A 46 -2.42 2.39 -16.15
N GLN A 47 -3.50 1.72 -15.71
CA GLN A 47 -4.53 2.29 -14.86
C GLN A 47 -4.35 1.90 -13.39
N LEU A 48 -3.45 0.95 -13.11
CA LEU A 48 -3.23 0.40 -11.78
C LEU A 48 -2.87 1.49 -10.76
N GLU A 49 -1.93 2.36 -11.13
CA GLU A 49 -1.46 3.45 -10.28
C GLU A 49 -2.58 4.45 -9.95
N GLU A 50 -3.36 4.85 -10.94
CA GLU A 50 -4.47 5.80 -10.78
C GLU A 50 -5.59 5.22 -9.92
N VAL A 51 -6.05 4.01 -10.23
CA VAL A 51 -7.13 3.33 -9.51
C VAL A 51 -6.74 3.06 -8.05
N LEU A 52 -5.52 2.58 -7.82
CA LEU A 52 -5.02 2.30 -6.48
C LEU A 52 -4.91 3.59 -5.66
N ARG A 53 -4.36 4.67 -6.23
CA ARG A 53 -4.31 5.98 -5.56
C ARG A 53 -5.70 6.47 -5.19
N ALA A 54 -6.66 6.39 -6.11
CA ALA A 54 -8.02 6.84 -5.86
C ALA A 54 -8.66 6.09 -4.69
N LYS A 55 -8.52 4.76 -4.64
CA LYS A 55 -9.03 3.91 -3.56
C LYS A 55 -8.36 4.21 -2.21
N VAL A 56 -7.03 4.27 -2.20
CA VAL A 56 -6.26 4.53 -0.97
C VAL A 56 -6.56 5.94 -0.43
N CYS A 57 -6.62 6.96 -1.30
CA CYS A 57 -6.99 8.31 -0.90
C CYS A 57 -8.41 8.38 -0.31
N ARG A 58 -9.37 7.66 -0.89
CA ARG A 58 -10.73 7.56 -0.35
C ARG A 58 -10.71 6.95 1.06
N ARG A 59 -10.03 5.82 1.23
CA ARG A 59 -9.91 5.12 2.53
C ARG A 59 -9.25 5.99 3.60
N ILE A 60 -8.22 6.75 3.24
CA ILE A 60 -7.51 7.66 4.14
C ILE A 60 -8.41 8.84 4.53
N ARG A 61 -9.17 9.38 3.58
CA ARG A 61 -10.14 10.44 3.86
C ARG A 61 -11.20 9.98 4.86
N GLU A 62 -11.72 8.76 4.68
CA GLU A 62 -12.67 8.13 5.60
C GLU A 62 -12.06 7.92 7.00
N LYS A 63 -10.79 7.54 7.08
CA LYS A 63 -10.11 7.22 8.34
C LYS A 63 -9.66 8.44 9.16
N TYR A 64 -9.15 9.50 8.51
CA TYR A 64 -8.49 10.61 9.21
C TYR A 64 -9.32 11.90 9.27
N GLY A 65 -10.27 12.14 8.35
CA GLY A 65 -11.19 13.29 8.36
C GLY A 65 -10.56 14.70 8.26
N SER A 66 -9.25 14.84 8.45
CA SER A 66 -8.52 16.11 8.46
C SER A 66 -7.92 16.44 7.09
N VAL A 67 -8.22 17.64 6.58
CA VAL A 67 -7.72 18.14 5.28
C VAL A 67 -6.20 18.30 5.30
N VAL A 68 -5.62 18.79 6.40
CA VAL A 68 -4.17 18.98 6.53
C VAL A 68 -3.44 17.63 6.53
N ALA A 69 -3.97 16.64 7.25
CA ALA A 69 -3.46 15.28 7.22
C ALA A 69 -3.57 14.68 5.81
N MET A 70 -4.67 14.94 5.11
CA MET A 70 -4.87 14.45 3.75
C MET A 70 -3.77 14.92 2.78
N PHE A 71 -3.37 16.19 2.83
CA PHE A 71 -2.29 16.71 1.97
C PHE A 71 -0.93 16.03 2.24
N LEU A 72 -0.54 15.92 3.52
CA LEU A 72 0.72 15.27 3.90
C LEU A 72 0.72 13.79 3.52
N ILE A 73 -0.37 13.09 3.84
CA ILE A 73 -0.50 11.66 3.57
C ILE A 73 -0.55 11.38 2.07
N SER A 74 -1.19 12.24 1.27
CA SER A 74 -1.25 12.06 -0.19
C SER A 74 0.13 12.01 -0.83
N ILE A 75 1.07 12.85 -0.37
CA ILE A 75 2.47 12.83 -0.86
C ILE A 75 3.15 11.51 -0.50
N LEU A 76 2.97 11.01 0.73
CA LEU A 76 3.53 9.72 1.14
C LEU A 76 2.92 8.55 0.37
N VAL A 77 1.58 8.53 0.21
CA VAL A 77 0.86 7.50 -0.55
C VAL A 77 1.37 7.46 -1.98
N ASN A 78 1.60 8.61 -2.59
CA ASN A 78 2.14 8.72 -3.94
C ASN A 78 3.48 7.97 -4.10
N ALA A 79 4.40 8.19 -3.17
CA ALA A 79 5.70 7.54 -3.15
C ALA A 79 5.58 6.04 -2.85
N LEU A 80 4.76 5.66 -1.86
CA LEU A 80 4.56 4.27 -1.48
C LEU A 80 3.91 3.44 -2.58
N VAL A 81 2.88 3.97 -3.25
CA VAL A 81 2.21 3.30 -4.38
C VAL A 81 3.22 2.99 -5.48
N ARG A 82 4.08 3.95 -5.86
CA ARG A 82 5.14 3.69 -6.85
C ARG A 82 6.10 2.61 -6.41
N ILE A 83 6.57 2.66 -5.16
CA ILE A 83 7.49 1.65 -4.60
C ILE A 83 6.85 0.26 -4.62
N VAL A 84 5.57 0.14 -4.25
CA VAL A 84 4.83 -1.12 -4.24
C VAL A 84 4.60 -1.65 -5.65
N ILE A 85 4.26 -0.77 -6.60
CA ILE A 85 4.10 -1.13 -8.02
C ILE A 85 5.43 -1.62 -8.59
N ASP A 86 6.55 -0.94 -8.32
CA ASP A 86 7.88 -1.38 -8.73
C ASP A 86 8.21 -2.77 -8.16
N TRP A 87 7.88 -3.01 -6.89
CA TRP A 87 8.04 -4.32 -6.28
C TRP A 87 7.20 -5.38 -7.00
N TRP A 88 5.95 -5.07 -7.31
CA TRP A 88 5.03 -5.95 -8.01
C TRP A 88 5.49 -6.29 -9.44
N PHE A 89 6.06 -5.32 -10.17
CA PHE A 89 6.61 -5.57 -11.50
C PHE A 89 7.95 -6.31 -11.48
N ALA A 90 8.73 -6.24 -10.40
CA ALA A 90 10.08 -6.78 -10.35
C ALA A 90 10.16 -8.32 -10.55
N ARG A 91 9.16 -9.09 -10.09
CA ARG A 91 9.14 -10.56 -10.20
C ARG A 91 7.72 -11.10 -10.30
N GLU A 92 7.52 -12.16 -11.08
CA GLU A 92 6.21 -12.82 -11.18
C GLU A 92 5.72 -13.39 -9.85
N ALA A 93 6.62 -13.92 -9.02
CA ALA A 93 6.30 -14.40 -7.67
C ALA A 93 5.65 -13.31 -6.79
N HIS A 94 6.07 -12.05 -6.94
CA HIS A 94 5.48 -10.92 -6.20
C HIS A 94 4.03 -10.65 -6.63
N ARG A 95 3.71 -10.93 -7.91
CA ARG A 95 2.35 -10.76 -8.43
C ARG A 95 1.40 -11.76 -7.80
N VAL A 96 1.80 -13.03 -7.73
CA VAL A 96 1.02 -14.09 -7.08
C VAL A 96 0.80 -13.78 -5.61
N LEU A 97 1.85 -13.34 -4.90
CA LEU A 97 1.76 -12.94 -3.49
C LEU A 97 0.77 -11.78 -3.29
N MET A 98 0.89 -10.71 -4.09
CA MET A 98 0.02 -9.54 -3.99
C MET A 98 -1.45 -9.90 -4.24
N VAL A 99 -1.72 -10.71 -5.28
CA VAL A 99 -3.09 -11.16 -5.58
C VAL A 99 -3.63 -12.02 -4.45
N GLY A 100 -2.84 -12.97 -3.92
CA GLY A 100 -3.25 -13.79 -2.79
C GLY A 100 -3.53 -12.97 -1.53
N TRP A 101 -2.72 -11.94 -1.26
CA TRP A 101 -2.92 -11.02 -0.15
C TRP A 101 -4.18 -10.16 -0.30
N ALA A 102 -4.39 -9.57 -1.49
CA ALA A 102 -5.57 -8.75 -1.78
C ALA A 102 -6.86 -9.55 -1.68
N GLN A 103 -6.86 -10.80 -2.18
CA GLN A 103 -8.01 -11.70 -2.06
C GLN A 103 -8.29 -12.07 -0.61
N ASN A 104 -7.26 -12.38 0.18
CA ASN A 104 -7.42 -12.69 1.60
C ASN A 104 -7.91 -11.48 2.40
N ALA A 105 -7.43 -10.28 2.09
CA ALA A 105 -7.89 -9.03 2.70
C ALA A 105 -9.36 -8.73 2.36
N ALA A 106 -9.78 -8.98 1.11
CA ALA A 106 -11.18 -8.84 0.71
C ALA A 106 -12.10 -9.85 1.42
N GLN A 107 -11.60 -11.05 1.74
CA GLN A 107 -12.34 -12.08 2.48
C GLN A 107 -12.37 -11.84 3.99
N ASN A 108 -11.39 -11.11 4.55
CA ASN A 108 -11.26 -10.83 5.98
C ASN A 108 -11.07 -9.33 6.27
N PRO A 109 -12.13 -8.50 6.12
CA PRO A 109 -12.02 -7.04 6.29
C PRO A 109 -11.81 -6.56 7.74
N ASN A 110 -11.71 -7.46 8.73
CA ASN A 110 -11.69 -7.16 10.17
C ASN A 110 -10.42 -7.64 10.92
N LEU A 111 -9.28 -7.81 10.22
CA LEU A 111 -7.98 -8.09 10.84
C LEU A 111 -7.08 -6.86 10.85
#